data_AF-A0A6V7KQ81-F1
#
_entry.id   AF-A0A6V7KQ81-F1
#
_cell.length_a   1.000
_cell.length_b   1.000
_cell.length_c   1.000
_cell.angle_alpha   90.00
_cell.angle_beta   90.00
_cell.angle_gamma   90.00
#
_symmetry.space_group_name_H-M   'P 1'
#
loop_
_entity.id
_entity.type
_entity.pdbx_description
1 polymer ?
#
loop_
_entity_poly.entity_id
_entity_poly.type
_entity_poly.pdbx_seq_one_letter_code
_entity_poly.pdbx_strand_id
1 'polypeptide(L)'
;YIIKPTLVGSLARCEQLVREAHQAGLTAVVSSSIESSLGLTQLARIAQWLTPNVVPGLDTLDLMQGQVVRAWPDSVVPLQSLESLYK
;
A
#
# COMPACT_ATOMS: atom_id res chain seq x y z
N TYR A 1 7.65 -1.87 -13.65
CA TYR A 1 6.28 -2.44 -13.63
C TYR A 1 5.58 -1.96 -12.37
N ILE A 2 4.43 -1.28 -12.50
CA ILE A 2 3.71 -0.70 -11.35
C ILE A 2 2.57 -1.62 -10.96
N ILE A 3 2.55 -2.08 -9.71
CA ILE A 3 1.52 -2.94 -9.16
C ILE A 3 0.70 -2.13 -8.17
N LYS A 4 -0.59 -2.00 -8.45
CA LYS A 4 -1.57 -1.37 -7.56
C LYS A 4 -2.49 -2.46 -7.01
N PRO A 5 -2.20 -3.06 -5.83
CA PRO A 5 -2.86 -4.28 -5.38
C PRO A 5 -4.40 -4.20 -5.35
N THR A 6 -4.96 -3.06 -4.94
CA THR A 6 -6.40 -2.81 -4.95
C THR A 6 -7.05 -2.97 -6.33
N LEU A 7 -6.32 -2.65 -7.41
CA LEU A 7 -6.80 -2.80 -8.80
C LEU A 7 -6.42 -4.14 -9.44
N VAL A 8 -5.49 -4.89 -8.81
CA VAL A 8 -4.99 -6.18 -9.31
C VAL A 8 -5.80 -7.34 -8.72
N GLY A 9 -6.08 -7.31 -7.41
CA GLY A 9 -6.77 -8.37 -6.69
C GLY A 9 -5.91 -9.03 -5.62
N SER A 10 -5.86 -10.36 -5.61
CA SER A 10 -5.27 -11.13 -4.50
C SER A 10 -3.76 -10.90 -4.32
N LEU A 11 -3.26 -11.15 -3.10
CA LEU A 11 -1.83 -11.12 -2.79
C LEU A 11 -1.03 -12.12 -3.63
N ALA A 12 -1.58 -13.32 -3.85
CA ALA A 12 -0.96 -14.34 -4.70
C ALA A 12 -0.78 -13.83 -6.15
N ARG A 13 -1.76 -13.10 -6.68
CA ARG A 13 -1.65 -12.46 -7.99
C ARG A 13 -0.59 -11.35 -7.99
N CYS A 14 -0.53 -10.54 -6.94
CA CYS A 14 0.49 -9.51 -6.82
C CYS A 14 1.91 -10.11 -6.78
N GLU A 15 2.11 -11.17 -5.98
CA GLU A 15 3.38 -11.90 -5.92
C GLU A 15 3.78 -12.50 -7.27
N GLN A 16 2.82 -13.09 -7.99
CA GLN A 16 3.05 -13.60 -9.33
C GLN A 16 3.53 -12.50 -10.28
N LEU A 17 2.87 -11.33 -10.30
CA LEU A 17 3.26 -10.21 -11.15
C LEU A 17 4.65 -9.65 -10.80
N VAL A 18 5.01 -9.63 -9.51
CA VAL A 18 6.37 -9.25 -9.08
C VAL A 18 7.40 -10.21 -9.66
N ARG A 19 7.15 -11.53 -9.56
CA ARG A 19 8.05 -12.55 -10.15
C ARG A 19 8.19 -12.40 -11.65
N GLU A 20 7.08 -12.24 -12.37
CA GLU A 20 7.07 -12.07 -13.82
C GLU A 20 7.84 -10.80 -14.25
N ALA A 21 7.65 -9.69 -13.53
CA ALA A 21 8.39 -8.45 -13.78
C ALA A 21 9.91 -8.66 -13.59
N HIS A 22 10.33 -9.29 -12.49
CA HIS A 22 11.76 -9.56 -12.25
C HIS A 22 12.37 -10.51 -13.28
N GLN A 23 11.64 -11.55 -13.70
CA GLN A 23 12.08 -12.46 -14.76
C GLN A 23 12.27 -11.74 -16.10
N ALA A 24 11.45 -10.72 -16.37
CA ALA A 24 11.58 -9.85 -17.53
C ALA A 24 12.64 -8.75 -17.37
N GLY A 25 13.40 -8.73 -16.27
CA GLY A 25 14.41 -7.70 -15.98
C GLY A 25 13.84 -6.33 -15.59
N LEU A 26 12.56 -6.26 -15.24
CA LEU A 26 11.89 -5.02 -14.83
C LEU A 26 11.90 -4.87 -13.30
N THR A 27 12.07 -3.64 -12.83
CA THR A 27 11.79 -3.30 -11.42
C THR A 27 10.28 -3.34 -11.17
N ALA A 28 9.82 -4.10 -10.18
CA ALA A 28 8.45 -4.05 -9.69
C ALA A 28 8.31 -3.01 -8.58
N VAL A 29 7.28 -2.17 -8.63
CA VAL A 29 6.97 -1.16 -7.60
C VAL A 29 5.56 -1.39 -7.10
N VAL A 30 5.40 -1.65 -5.79
CA VAL A 30 4.09 -1.61 -5.13
C VAL A 30 3.67 -0.15 -4.99
N SER A 31 2.46 0.17 -5.44
CA SER A 31 1.95 1.53 -5.53
C SER A 31 0.54 1.62 -4.95
N SER A 32 0.24 2.77 -4.35
CA SER A 32 -1.07 3.10 -3.84
C SER A 32 -2.09 3.35 -4.97
N SER A 33 -3.35 3.02 -4.65
CA SER A 33 -4.57 3.42 -5.37
C SER A 33 -5.42 4.38 -4.54
N ILE A 34 -4.78 5.17 -3.66
CA ILE A 34 -5.44 6.09 -2.74
C ILE A 34 -6.21 5.32 -1.62
N GLU A 35 -5.56 4.32 -1.02
CA GLU A 35 -6.09 3.58 0.11
C GLU A 35 -6.08 4.42 1.41
N SER A 36 -6.91 4.02 2.40
CA SER A 36 -6.79 4.55 3.76
C SER A 36 -5.47 4.14 4.42
N SER A 37 -5.12 4.75 5.56
CA SER A 37 -3.92 4.41 6.32
C SER A 37 -3.82 2.91 6.68
N LEU A 38 -4.95 2.24 6.92
CA LEU A 38 -5.00 0.79 7.11
C LEU A 38 -4.47 0.03 5.88
N GLY A 39 -4.92 0.41 4.68
CA GLY A 39 -4.46 -0.18 3.42
C GLY A 39 -3.02 0.21 3.10
N LEU A 40 -2.64 1.47 3.27
CA LEU A 40 -1.27 1.96 3.02
C LEU A 40 -0.23 1.21 3.87
N THR A 41 -0.51 0.99 5.16
CA THR A 41 0.39 0.21 6.02
C THR A 41 0.48 -1.27 5.61
N GLN A 42 -0.59 -1.85 5.05
CA GLN A 42 -0.52 -3.19 4.45
C GLN A 42 0.33 -3.17 3.18
N LEU A 43 0.18 -2.17 2.32
CA LEU A 43 1.00 -1.99 1.13
C LEU A 43 2.48 -1.81 1.48
N ALA A 44 2.81 -1.06 2.54
CA ALA A 44 4.18 -0.91 3.02
C ALA A 44 4.79 -2.26 3.44
N ARG A 45 4.02 -3.10 4.14
CA ARG A 45 4.44 -4.48 4.50
C ARG A 45 4.61 -5.37 3.26
N ILE A 46 3.71 -5.26 2.28
CA ILE A 46 3.80 -6.01 1.02
C ILE A 46 5.03 -5.58 0.23
N ALA A 47 5.32 -4.28 0.16
CA ALA A 47 6.52 -3.75 -0.50
C ALA A 47 7.80 -4.26 0.18
N GLN A 48 7.87 -4.22 1.52
CA GLN A 48 9.01 -4.76 2.26
C GLN A 48 9.19 -6.28 2.05
N TRP A 49 8.09 -7.03 1.87
CA TRP A 49 8.14 -8.46 1.61
C TRP A 49 8.55 -8.79 0.17
N LEU A 50 7.89 -8.20 -0.82
CA LEU A 50 8.01 -8.61 -2.23
C LEU A 50 9.06 -7.81 -3.01
N THR A 51 9.30 -6.57 -2.62
CA THR A 51 10.20 -5.64 -3.32
C THR A 51 11.10 -4.88 -2.31
N PRO A 52 11.87 -5.59 -1.45
CA PRO A 52 12.55 -4.99 -0.30
C PRO A 52 13.57 -3.88 -0.65
N ASN A 53 14.11 -3.91 -1.87
CA ASN A 53 15.13 -2.96 -2.33
C ASN A 53 14.54 -1.84 -3.20
N VAL A 54 13.21 -1.71 -3.24
CA VAL A 54 12.50 -0.74 -4.08
C VAL A 54 11.61 0.11 -3.19
N VAL A 55 11.80 1.43 -3.25
CA VAL A 55 10.93 2.38 -2.56
C VAL A 55 9.52 2.29 -3.17
N PRO A 56 8.46 2.03 -2.38
CA PRO A 56 7.11 1.90 -2.91
C PRO A 56 6.46 3.27 -3.13
N GLY A 57 5.50 3.34 -4.07
CA GLY A 57 4.76 4.57 -4.38
C GLY A 57 3.55 4.74 -3.46
N LEU A 58 3.76 5.07 -2.19
CA LEU A 58 2.72 5.11 -1.14
C LEU A 58 2.43 6.51 -0.59
N ASP A 59 3.06 7.56 -1.14
CA ASP A 59 2.95 8.94 -0.68
C ASP A 59 1.62 9.59 -1.10
N THR A 60 0.52 9.09 -0.55
CA THR A 60 -0.86 9.54 -0.85
C THR A 60 -1.67 9.85 0.39
N LEU A 61 -1.13 9.62 1.59
CA LEU A 61 -1.87 9.82 2.85
C LEU A 61 -2.24 11.29 3.07
N ASP A 62 -1.36 12.21 2.69
CA ASP A 62 -1.57 13.66 2.87
C ASP A 62 -2.67 14.23 1.97
N LEU A 63 -3.22 13.42 1.05
CA LEU A 63 -4.44 13.74 0.30
C LEU A 63 -5.71 13.54 1.13
N MET A 64 -5.61 12.90 2.30
CA MET A 64 -6.74 12.52 3.17
C MET A 64 -6.84 13.42 4.40
N GLN A 65 -8.07 13.60 4.89
CA GLN A 65 -8.34 14.36 6.12
C GLN A 65 -8.30 13.50 7.39
N GLY A 66 -8.24 12.17 7.27
CA GLY A 66 -8.28 11.26 8.40
C GLY A 66 -7.64 9.91 8.08
N GLN A 67 -6.91 9.39 9.05
CA GLN A 67 -6.47 8.00 9.11
C GLN A 67 -7.58 7.15 9.71
N VAL A 68 -7.61 5.86 9.39
CA VAL A 68 -8.68 4.95 9.86
C VAL A 68 -8.06 3.65 10.36
N VAL A 69 -8.43 3.24 11.58
CA VAL A 69 -8.08 1.96 12.25
C VAL A 69 -6.59 1.78 12.59
N ARG A 70 -5.67 2.10 11.68
CA ARG A 70 -4.22 2.00 11.90
C ARG A 70 -3.53 3.26 11.42
N ALA A 71 -2.69 3.85 12.27
CA ALA A 71 -1.86 4.99 11.89
C ALA A 71 -0.71 4.58 10.96
N TRP A 72 -0.41 5.45 10.01
CA TRP A 72 0.88 5.54 9.35
C TRP A 72 1.89 6.17 10.32
N PRO A 73 3.10 5.60 10.47
CA PRO A 73 4.11 6.12 11.39
C PRO A 73 4.38 7.61 11.17
N ASP A 74 4.47 8.36 12.27
CA ASP A 74 4.82 9.79 12.29
C ASP A 74 3.89 10.73 11.51
N SER A 75 2.75 10.24 10.99
CA SER A 75 1.78 11.09 10.30
C SER A 75 1.02 11.99 11.28
N VAL A 76 0.90 13.26 10.91
CA VAL A 76 0.11 14.27 11.66
C VAL A 76 -1.39 14.22 11.34
N VAL A 77 -1.80 13.42 10.34
CA VAL A 77 -3.21 13.28 9.96
C VAL A 77 -3.98 12.61 11.11
N PRO A 78 -5.12 13.14 11.57
CA PRO A 78 -5.84 12.58 12.72
C PRO A 78 -6.28 11.13 12.51
N LEU A 79 -6.13 10.28 13.54
CA LEU A 79 -6.60 8.88 13.51
C LEU A 79 -8.04 8.76 14.03
N GLN A 80 -8.91 8.20 13.18
CA GLN A 80 -10.27 7.81 13.52
C GLN A 80 -10.31 6.36 14.01
N SER A 81 -11.10 6.12 15.06
CA SER A 81 -11.31 4.79 15.61
C SER A 81 -12.31 3.98 14.76
N LEU A 82 -12.40 2.68 15.00
CA LEU A 82 -13.36 1.84 14.28
C LEU A 82 -14.81 2.23 14.62
N GLU A 83 -15.06 2.61 15.87
CA GLU A 83 -16.37 2.99 16.38
C GLU A 83 -16.90 4.27 15.73
N SER A 84 -16.03 5.19 15.28
CA SER A 84 -16.46 6.42 14.62
C SER A 84 -16.92 6.21 13.18
N LEU A 85 -16.67 5.05 12.57
CA LEU A 85 -17.06 4.77 11.16
C LEU A 85 -18.53 4.39 10.98
N TYR A 86 -19.20 3.98 12.06
CA TYR A 86 -20.59 3.51 12.05
C TYR A 86 -21.56 4.50 12.70
N LYS A 87 -21.08 5.69 13.05
CA LYS A 87 -21.90 6.82 13.53
C LYS A 87 -22.35 7.65 12.34
#